data_AF-A0A330LQ59-F1
#
_entry.id   AF-A0A330LQ59-F1
#
_cell.length_a   1.000
_cell.length_b   1.000
_cell.length_c   1.000
_cell.angle_alpha   90.00
_cell.angle_beta   90.00
_cell.angle_gamma   90.00
#
_symmetry.space_group_name_H-M   'P 1'
#
loop_
_entity.id
_entity.type
_entity.pdbx_description
1 polymer ?
#
loop_
_entity_poly.entity_id
_entity_poly.type
_entity_poly.pdbx_seq_one_letter_code
_entity_poly.pdbx_strand_id
1 'polypeptide(L)' 'MLDHRLKGMEKYRYREDAVEVATAFFDNADGLVQDGPIRETYNPLTGEQQGAPNLSWSAAHLYMLYNDFFTEETK' A
#
# COMPACT_ATOMS: atom_id res chain seq x y z
N MET A 1 -2.38 2.46 7.44
CA MET A 1 -3.15 1.42 8.18
C MET A 1 -3.36 0.11 7.39
N LEU A 2 -3.16 0.08 6.07
CA LEU A 2 -3.27 -1.11 5.21
C LEU A 2 -2.16 -2.17 5.47
N ASP A 3 -0.92 -1.72 5.68
CA ASP A 3 0.25 -2.58 5.97
C ASP A 3 0.04 -3.56 7.13
N HIS A 4 -0.57 -3.11 8.24
CA HIS A 4 -0.84 -3.98 9.39
C HIS A 4 -1.85 -5.08 9.06
N ARG A 5 -2.83 -4.82 8.19
CA ARG A 5 -3.80 -5.83 7.75
C ARG A 5 -3.14 -6.89 6.88
N LEU A 6 -2.30 -6.46 5.94
CA LEU A 6 -1.59 -7.35 5.02
C LEU A 6 -0.60 -8.25 5.77
N LYS A 7 0.13 -7.72 6.76
CA LYS A 7 0.97 -8.52 7.66
C LYS A 7 0.19 -9.52 8.50
N GLY A 8 -1.01 -9.15 8.93
CA GLY A 8 -1.94 -10.08 9.60
C GLY A 8 -2.32 -11.24 8.67
N MET A 9 -2.77 -10.93 7.46
CA MET A 9 -3.17 -11.93 6.46
C MET A 9 -2.03 -12.91 6.15
N GLU A 10 -0.81 -12.41 5.93
CA GLU A 10 0.37 -13.26 5.74
C GLU A 10 0.61 -14.19 6.93
N LYS A 11 0.57 -13.66 8.17
CA LYS A 11 0.76 -14.44 9.39
C LYS A 11 -0.27 -15.56 9.57
N TYR A 12 -1.48 -15.39 9.03
CA TYR A 12 -2.55 -16.37 9.06
C TYR A 12 -2.63 -17.24 7.78
N ARG A 13 -1.57 -17.26 6.95
CA ARG A 13 -1.43 -18.04 5.70
C ARG A 13 -2.32 -17.59 4.54
N TYR A 14 -2.81 -16.36 4.56
CA TYR A 14 -3.54 -15.72 3.45
C TYR A 14 -2.61 -14.82 2.62
N ARG A 15 -1.42 -15.31 2.27
CA ARG A 15 -0.42 -14.50 1.54
C ARG A 15 -0.89 -14.13 0.13
N GLU A 16 -1.55 -15.04 -0.58
CA GLU A 16 -2.06 -14.79 -1.93
C GLU A 16 -3.13 -13.68 -1.93
N ASP A 17 -4.12 -13.77 -1.03
CA ASP A 17 -5.12 -12.73 -0.82
C ASP A 17 -4.49 -11.39 -0.41
N ALA A 18 -3.42 -11.42 0.40
CA ALA A 18 -2.71 -10.21 0.81
C ALA A 18 -2.03 -9.55 -0.40
N VAL A 19 -1.42 -10.34 -1.29
CA VAL A 19 -0.82 -9.85 -2.54
C VAL A 19 -1.90 -9.29 -3.48
N GLU A 20 -3.04 -9.94 -3.60
CA GLU A 20 -4.16 -9.43 -4.43
C GLU A 20 -4.67 -8.09 -3.91
N VAL A 21 -4.90 -7.97 -2.59
CA VAL A 21 -5.35 -6.71 -1.97
C VAL A 21 -4.28 -5.61 -2.09
N ALA A 22 -3.01 -5.95 -1.95
CA ALA A 22 -1.92 -5.00 -2.15
C ALA A 22 -1.86 -4.52 -3.62
N THR A 23 -1.97 -5.44 -4.57
CA THR A 23 -1.95 -5.13 -6.02
C THR A 23 -3.13 -4.25 -6.39
N ALA A 24 -4.34 -4.61 -5.98
CA ALA A 24 -5.54 -3.79 -6.20
C ALA A 24 -5.41 -2.39 -5.58
N PHE A 25 -4.75 -2.26 -4.42
CA PHE A 25 -4.47 -0.95 -3.84
C PHE A 25 -3.53 -0.12 -4.72
N PHE A 26 -2.42 -0.69 -5.20
CA PHE A 26 -1.48 0.03 -6.07
C PHE A 26 -2.10 0.40 -7.43
N ASP A 27 -2.92 -0.47 -8.01
CA ASP A 27 -3.60 -0.20 -9.29
C ASP A 27 -4.66 0.90 -9.19
N ASN A 28 -5.29 1.06 -8.02
CA ASN A 28 -6.38 2.02 -7.80
C ASN A 28 -5.96 3.27 -7.00
N ALA A 29 -4.75 3.31 -6.45
CA ALA A 29 -4.26 4.46 -5.69
C ALA A 29 -3.91 5.61 -6.66
N ASP A 30 -4.92 6.41 -6.96
CA ASP A 30 -4.81 7.55 -7.87
C ASP A 30 -3.75 8.53 -7.37
N GLY A 31 -2.83 8.93 -8.25
CA GLY A 31 -1.69 9.78 -7.94
C GLY A 31 -0.53 9.16 -7.16
N LEU A 32 -0.60 7.88 -6.73
CA LEU A 32 0.50 7.19 -6.03
C LEU A 32 1.58 6.67 -6.97
N VAL A 33 1.18 6.20 -8.16
CA VAL A 33 2.10 5.75 -9.25
C VAL A 33 2.43 6.91 -10.21
N GLN A 34 1.92 8.11 -9.93
CA GLN A 34 2.17 9.33 -10.69
C GLN A 34 3.03 10.29 -9.85
N ASP A 35 3.44 11.44 -10.39
CA ASP A 35 4.26 12.45 -9.69
C ASP A 35 3.48 13.26 -8.62
N GLY A 36 2.44 12.68 -8.02
CA GLY A 36 1.59 13.31 -7.02
C GLY A 36 2.19 13.25 -5.60
N PRO A 37 1.88 14.23 -4.72
CA PRO A 37 2.31 14.18 -3.33
C PRO A 37 1.61 13.04 -2.57
N ILE A 38 2.37 12.26 -1.80
CA ILE A 38 1.84 11.19 -0.94
C ILE A 38 0.89 11.79 0.11
N ARG A 39 -0.34 11.27 0.18
CA ARG A 39 -1.37 11.70 1.15
C ARG A 39 -1.61 10.70 2.28
N GLU A 40 -2.45 11.09 3.23
CA GLU A 40 -2.77 10.34 4.44
C GLU A 40 -3.61 9.09 4.17
N THR A 41 -4.66 9.23 3.37
CA THR A 41 -5.61 8.16 3.08
C THR A 41 -6.07 8.20 1.62
N TYR A 42 -6.44 7.02 1.13
CA TYR A 42 -6.98 6.81 -0.22
C TYR A 42 -8.29 6.04 -0.09
N ASN A 43 -9.31 6.45 -0.84
CA ASN A 43 -10.57 5.71 -0.90
C ASN A 43 -10.36 4.37 -1.62
N PRO A 44 -10.72 3.22 -1.01
CA PRO A 44 -10.47 1.90 -1.60
C PRO A 44 -11.33 1.59 -2.83
N LEU A 45 -12.42 2.33 -3.07
CA LEU A 45 -13.32 2.11 -4.20
C LEU A 45 -13.10 3.11 -5.34
N THR A 46 -12.62 4.32 -5.01
CA THR A 46 -12.51 5.42 -5.98
C THR A 46 -11.11 5.98 -6.13
N GLY A 47 -10.14 5.58 -5.30
CA GLY A 47 -8.77 6.11 -5.31
C GLY A 47 -8.63 7.53 -4.76
N GLU A 48 -9.73 8.20 -4.41
CA GLU A 48 -9.72 9.60 -3.99
C GLU A 48 -8.82 9.83 -2.77
N GLN A 49 -7.90 10.80 -2.91
CA GLN A 49 -6.93 11.14 -1.87
C GLN A 49 -7.54 12.09 -0.83
N GLN A 50 -7.31 11.83 0.44
CA GLN A 50 -7.71 12.72 1.54
C GLN A 50 -6.53 13.00 2.50
N GLY A 51 -6.63 14.11 3.21
CA GLY A 51 -5.63 14.54 4.19
C GLY A 51 -4.51 15.42 3.62
N ALA A 52 -3.50 15.67 4.47
CA ALA A 52 -2.38 16.55 4.16
C ALA A 52 -1.41 15.93 3.13
N PRO A 53 -0.83 16.74 2.22
CA PRO A 53 0.22 16.28 1.32
C PRO A 53 1.56 16.08 2.07
N ASN A 54 2.41 15.19 1.56
CA ASN A 54 3.77 14.89 2.03
C ASN A 54 3.85 14.30 3.45
N LEU A 55 2.94 13.38 3.77
CA LEU A 55 2.84 12.84 5.11
C LEU A 55 3.80 11.67 5.34
N SER A 56 4.82 11.89 6.16
CA SER A 56 5.97 10.97 6.33
C SER A 56 5.60 9.54 6.75
N TRP A 57 4.55 9.35 7.54
CA TRP A 57 4.13 8.02 7.98
C TRP A 57 3.49 7.18 6.85
N SER A 58 2.91 7.84 5.84
CA SER A 58 2.29 7.20 4.68
C SER A 58 3.37 6.70 3.76
N ALA A 59 4.39 7.54 3.54
CA ALA A 59 5.60 7.16 2.81
C ALA A 59 6.33 5.98 3.46
N ALA A 60 6.46 5.97 4.79
CA ALA A 60 7.06 4.85 5.51
C ALA A 60 6.30 3.53 5.30
N HIS A 61 4.97 3.54 5.41
CA HIS A 61 4.16 2.32 5.18
C HIS A 61 4.14 1.89 3.72
N LEU A 62 4.19 2.82 2.76
CA LEU A 62 4.33 2.50 1.35
C LEU A 62 5.66 1.81 1.04
N TYR A 63 6.75 2.29 1.64
CA TYR A 63 8.07 1.65 1.54
C TYR A 63 8.07 0.24 2.11
N MET A 64 7.44 0.03 3.27
CA MET A 64 7.30 -1.30 3.88
C MET A 64 6.49 -2.25 2.99
N LEU A 65 5.38 -1.78 2.41
CA LEU A 65 4.58 -2.57 1.46
C LEU A 65 5.38 -2.99 0.23
N TYR A 66 6.12 -2.05 -0.35
CA TYR A 66 6.98 -2.33 -1.50
C TYR A 66 8.02 -3.41 -1.18
N ASN A 67 8.73 -3.27 -0.05
CA ASN A 67 9.74 -4.21 0.39
C ASN A 67 9.19 -5.61 0.74
N ASP A 68 8.00 -5.69 1.33
CA ASP A 68 7.47 -6.96 1.83
C ASP A 68 6.72 -7.76 0.74
N PHE A 69 6.18 -7.08 -0.28
CA PHE A 69 5.33 -7.71 -1.29
C PHE A 69 5.84 -7.61 -2.74
N PHE A 70 6.71 -6.66 -3.07
CA PHE A 70 7.07 -6.35 -4.47
C PHE A 70 8.58 -6.39 -4.78
N THR A 71 9.46 -6.52 -3.79
CA THR A 71 10.85 -6.89 -4.06
C THR A 71 11.00 -8.40 -4.09
N GLU A 72 11.49 -8.95 -5.20
CA GLU A 72 11.96 -10.34 -5.22
C GLU A 72 13.05 -10.48 -4.14
N GLU A 73 12.90 -11.42 -3.21
CA GLU A 73 14.05 -11.86 -2.41
C GLU A 73 15.09 -12.41 -3.40
N THR A 74 16.06 -11.59 -3.80
CA THR A 74 17.36 -12.11 -4.22
C THR A 74 17.96 -12.80 -3.00
N LYS A 75 17.66 -14.09 -2.86
CA LYS A 75 18.47 -15.06 -2.12
C LYS A 75 19.43 -15.74 -3.08
#